data_AF-A0A5E4BRQ4-F1
#
_entry.id   AF-A0A5E4BRQ4-F1
#
_cell.length_a   1.000
_cell.length_b   1.000
_cell.length_c   1.000
_cell.angle_alpha   90.00
_cell.angle_beta   90.00
_cell.angle_gamma   90.00
#
_symmetry.space_group_name_H-M   'P 1'
#
loop_
_entity.id
_entity.type
_entity.pdbx_description
1 polymer ?
#
loop_
_entity_poly.entity_id
_entity_poly.type
_entity_poly.pdbx_seq_one_letter_code
_entity_poly.pdbx_strand_id
1 'polypeptide(L)' 'ETSFTKEAYKKYIKDYMKTMKGKLEEQRPERVKPFMTGAAEQIQHILANLKNYQFFIGANMNPDGMVAFLGYREDD' A
#
# COMPACT_ATOMS: atom_id res chain seq x y z
N GLU A 1 15.83 -4.73 2.66
CA GLU A 1 15.18 -4.58 1.34
C GLU A 1 14.41 -5.84 1.04
N THR A 2 13.13 -5.75 0.69
CA THR A 2 12.37 -6.91 0.23
C THR A 2 11.87 -6.64 -1.19
N SER A 3 12.11 -7.58 -2.09
CA SER A 3 11.67 -7.48 -3.48
C SER A 3 10.26 -8.05 -3.58
N PHE A 4 9.24 -7.19 -3.68
CA PHE A 4 7.90 -7.66 -4.00
C PHE A 4 7.77 -7.89 -5.51
N THR A 5 7.25 -9.05 -5.91
CA THR A 5 6.73 -9.21 -7.27
C THR A 5 5.42 -8.42 -7.40
N LYS A 6 5.06 -8.01 -8.63
CA LYS A 6 3.76 -7.34 -8.88
C LYS A 6 2.58 -8.13 -8.32
N GLU A 7 2.63 -9.46 -8.41
CA GLU A 7 1.57 -10.33 -7.91
C GLU A 7 1.54 -10.38 -6.38
N ALA A 8 2.70 -10.50 -5.73
CA ALA A 8 2.79 -10.47 -4.28
C ALA A 8 2.30 -9.12 -3.72
N TYR A 9 2.66 -8.01 -4.36
CA TYR A 9 2.20 -6.67 -3.97
C TYR A 9 0.69 -6.51 -4.17
N LYS A 10 0.12 -7.00 -5.29
CA LYS A 10 -1.34 -7.01 -5.51
C LYS A 10 -2.09 -7.78 -4.43
N LYS A 11 -1.56 -8.93 -4.00
CA LYS A 11 -2.16 -9.73 -2.92
C LYS A 11 -2.10 -8.98 -1.60
N TYR A 12 -0.93 -8.45 -1.25
CA TYR A 12 -0.69 -7.68 -0.03
C TYR A 12 -1.62 -6.47 0.06
N ILE A 13 -1.67 -5.62 -0.97
CA ILE A 13 -2.44 -4.38 -0.92
C ILE A 13 -3.95 -4.63 -0.84
N LYS A 14 -4.42 -5.73 -1.45
CA LYS A 14 -5.82 -6.14 -1.38
C LYS A 14 -6.21 -6.50 0.06
N ASP A 15 -5.34 -7.21 0.76
CA ASP A 15 -5.58 -7.57 2.16
C ASP A 15 -5.48 -6.33 3.07
N TYR A 16 -4.48 -5.49 2.85
CA TYR A 16 -4.30 -4.21 3.55
C TYR A 16 -5.52 -3.28 3.40
N MET A 17 -6.07 -3.15 2.19
CA MET A 17 -7.28 -2.35 1.95
C MET A 17 -8.48 -2.90 2.72
N LYS A 18 -8.61 -4.22 2.84
CA LYS A 18 -9.71 -4.87 3.60
C LYS A 18 -9.59 -4.57 5.09
N THR A 19 -8.38 -4.69 5.64
CA THR A 19 -8.10 -4.37 7.05
C THR A 19 -8.30 -2.88 7.34
N MET A 20 -7.85 -2.00 6.45
CA MET A 20 -8.06 -0.55 6.58
C MET A 20 -9.54 -0.18 6.48
N LYS A 21 -10.29 -0.83 5.59
CA LYS A 21 -11.73 -0.64 5.47
C LYS A 21 -12.43 -0.93 6.79
N GLY A 22 -12.19 -2.09 7.40
CA GLY A 22 -12.81 -2.46 8.67
C GLY A 22 -12.52 -1.43 9.77
N LYS A 23 -11.24 -1.04 9.92
CA LYS A 23 -10.84 -0.01 10.90
C LYS A 23 -11.46 1.35 10.63
N LEU A 24 -11.57 1.75 9.36
CA LEU A 24 -12.21 3.00 8.97
C LEU A 24 -13.72 2.95 9.18
N GLU A 25 -14.39 1.83 8.92
CA GLU A 25 -15.82 1.65 9.20
C GLU A 25 -16.13 1.76 10.69
N GLU A 26 -15.26 1.25 11.56
CA GLU A 26 -15.41 1.35 13.03
C GLU A 26 -15.11 2.75 13.58
N GLN A 27 -14.09 3.44 13.07
CA GLN A 27 -13.66 4.72 13.65
C GLN A 27 -14.17 5.95 12.91
N ARG A 28 -14.23 5.91 11.58
CA ARG A 28 -14.53 7.06 10.69
C ARG A 28 -15.16 6.59 9.37
N PRO A 29 -16.42 6.10 9.39
CA PRO A 29 -17.06 5.49 8.23
C PRO A 29 -17.18 6.46 7.04
N GLU A 30 -17.25 7.76 7.30
CA GLU A 30 -17.26 8.82 6.28
C GLU A 30 -16.00 8.84 5.40
N ARG A 31 -14.85 8.37 5.92
CA ARG A 31 -13.57 8.37 5.19
C ARG A 31 -13.34 7.10 4.37
N VAL A 32 -14.21 6.10 4.49
CA VAL A 32 -14.08 4.81 3.78
C VAL A 32 -14.15 5.00 2.26
N LYS A 33 -15.16 5.74 1.76
CA LYS A 33 -15.32 6.03 0.33
C LYS A 33 -14.12 6.79 -0.25
N PRO A 34 -13.72 7.97 0.27
CA PRO A 34 -12.60 8.71 -0.29
C PRO A 34 -11.27 7.93 -0.18
N PHE A 35 -11.08 7.14 0.87
CA PHE A 35 -9.90 6.28 1.00
C PHE A 35 -9.87 5.18 -0.08
N MET A 36 -10.98 4.48 -0.30
CA MET A 36 -11.07 3.42 -1.32
C MET A 36 -10.79 3.94 -2.72
N THR A 37 -11.36 5.09 -3.08
CA THR A 37 -11.15 5.73 -4.39
C THR A 37 -9.71 6.18 -4.56
N GLY A 38 -9.17 6.97 -3.62
CA GLY A 38 -7.80 7.48 -3.73
C GLY A 38 -6.74 6.39 -3.65
N ALA A 39 -6.97 5.35 -2.84
CA ALA A 39 -6.08 4.20 -2.77
C ALA A 39 -6.05 3.44 -4.10
N ALA A 40 -7.19 3.24 -4.79
CA ALA A 40 -7.22 2.54 -6.07
C ALA A 40 -6.31 3.21 -7.12
N GLU A 41 -6.37 4.54 -7.23
CA GLU A 41 -5.50 5.31 -8.13
C GLU A 41 -4.02 5.16 -7.76
N GLN A 42 -3.67 5.37 -6.48
CA GLN A 42 -2.30 5.25 -6.01
C GLN A 42 -1.71 3.86 -6.22
N ILE A 43 -2.52 2.80 -6.04
CA ILE A 43 -2.09 1.42 -6.27
C ILE A 43 -1.74 1.20 -7.74
N GLN A 44 -2.49 1.80 -8.68
CA GLN A 44 -2.14 1.72 -10.10
C GLN A 44 -0.82 2.43 -10.39
N HIS A 45 -0.57 3.61 -9.82
CA HIS A 45 0.69 4.33 -9.96
C HIS A 45 1.89 3.54 -9.39
N ILE A 46 1.71 2.93 -8.21
CA ILE A 46 2.74 2.10 -7.57
C ILE A 46 3.00 0.84 -8.39
N LEU A 47 1.97 0.20 -8.95
CA LEU A 47 2.14 -0.95 -9.83
C LEU A 47 2.84 -0.59 -11.15
N ALA A 48 2.61 0.62 -11.68
CA ALA A 48 3.32 1.08 -12.88
C ALA A 48 4.82 1.28 -12.60
N ASN A 49 5.16 1.85 -11.44
CA ASN A 49 6.52 2.20 -11.05
C ASN A 49 7.14 1.24 -10.03
N LEU A 50 6.61 0.01 -9.91
CA LEU A 50 7.00 -0.95 -8.87
C LEU A 50 8.52 -1.26 -8.86
N LYS A 51 9.16 -1.17 -10.03
CA LYS A 51 10.61 -1.39 -10.20
C LYS A 51 11.46 -0.25 -9.65
N ASN A 52 10.89 0.95 -9.51
CA ASN A 52 11.56 2.15 -9.02
C ASN A 52 11.37 2.34 -7.50
N TYR A 53 10.53 1.52 -6.87
CA TYR A 53 10.27 1.57 -5.44
C TYR A 53 11.02 0.47 -4.71
N GLN A 54 11.79 0.86 -3.69
CA GLN A 54 12.29 -0.08 -2.69
C GLN A 54 11.23 -0.22 -1.59
N PHE A 55 10.89 -1.48 -1.28
CA PHE A 55 9.91 -1.80 -0.26
C PHE A 55 10.62 -2.07 1.08
N PHE A 56 10.16 -1.37 2.11
CA PHE A 56 10.59 -1.58 3.49
C PHE A 56 9.41 -2.06 4.33
N ILE A 57 9.59 -3.21 4.96
CA ILE A 57 8.68 -3.74 5.99
C ILE A 57 9.17 -3.30 7.36
N GLY A 58 8.25 -2.90 8.25
CA GLY A 58 8.59 -2.53 9.62
C GLY A 58 9.26 -3.68 10.37
N ALA A 59 10.02 -3.37 11.44
CA ALA A 59 10.87 -4.33 12.17
C ALA A 59 10.18 -5.62 12.63
N ASN A 60 8.85 -5.59 12.81
CA ASN A 60 8.05 -6.77 13.16
C ASN A 60 7.78 -7.73 11.99
N MET A 61 8.23 -7.40 10.77
CA MET A 61 8.02 -8.14 9.52
C MET A 61 6.56 -8.58 9.32
N ASN A 62 5.61 -7.81 9.85
CA ASN A 62 4.21 -8.18 9.85
C ASN A 62 3.68 -8.11 8.41
N PRO A 63 3.25 -9.23 7.81
CA PRO A 63 2.72 -9.26 6.44
C PRO A 63 1.39 -8.51 6.30
N ASP A 64 0.69 -8.23 7.41
CA ASP A 64 -0.52 -7.39 7.48
C ASP A 64 -0.22 -5.94 7.88
N GLY A 65 1.04 -5.64 8.19
CA GLY A 65 1.51 -4.31 8.61
C GLY A 65 1.79 -3.38 7.43
N MET A 66 1.99 -2.09 7.70
CA MET A 66 2.26 -1.07 6.68
C MET A 66 3.60 -1.33 5.97
N VAL A 67 3.58 -1.30 4.63
CA VAL A 67 4.77 -1.28 3.78
C VAL A 67 5.11 0.16 3.44
N ALA A 68 6.31 0.60 3.80
CA ALA A 68 6.82 1.92 3.44
C ALA A 68 7.43 1.86 2.03
N PHE A 69 7.06 2.83 1.20
CA PHE A 69 7.63 3.02 -0.14
C PHE A 69 8.77 4.03 -0.03
N LEU A 70 9.97 3.63 -0.45
CA LEU A 70 11.07 4.56 -0.72
C LEU A 70 11.17 4.73 -2.24
N GLY A 71 10.94 5.94 -2.71
CA GLY A 71 11.20 6.35 -4.10
C GLY A 71 12.01 7.64 -4.08
N TYR A 72 12.94 7.77 -5.03
CA TYR A 72 13.60 9.05 -5.30
C TYR A 72 12.63 9.95 -6.07
N ARG A 73 12.66 11.26 -5.79
CA ARG A 73 11.88 12.23 -6.58
C ARG A 73 12.53 12.39 -7.96
N GLU A 74 11.74 12.83 -8.93
CA GLU A 74 12.21 13.08 -10.31
C GLU A 74 13.33 14.15 -10.42
N ASP A 75 13.61 14.87 -9.32
CA ASP A 75 14.66 15.91 -9.20
C ASP A 75 16.04 15.39 -8.69
N ASP A 76 16.26 14.07 -8.62
CA ASP A 76 17.57 13.45 -8.29
C ASP A 76 18.32 12.96 -9.55
#